data_AF-A0A836ZQB1-F1
#
_entry.id   AF-A0A836ZQB1-F1
#
_cell.length_a   1.000
_cell.length_b   1.000
_cell.length_c   1.000
_cell.angle_alpha   90.00
_cell.angle_beta   90.00
_cell.angle_gamma   90.00
#
_symmetry.space_group_name_H-M   'P 1'
#
loop_
_entity.id
_entity.type
_entity.pdbx_description
1 polymer ?
#
loop_
_entity_poly.entity_id
_entity_poly.type
_entity_poly.pdbx_seq_one_letter_code
_entity_poly.pdbx_strand_id
1 'polypeptide(L)'
;AVIGEEVHRRGILYAPDYVVNAGGVMNVSLEIDGYNRERAMRLIRSIYHNLEKVFDVSKQLDISPQQAADQIAEARIEAISKLKLPLGRTAPR
;
A
#
# COMPACT_ATOMS: atom_id res chain seq x y z
N ALA A 1 -0.45 -16.08 -3.51
CA ALA A 1 -0.12 -15.86 -4.94
C ALA A 1 1.14 -16.65 -5.28
N VAL A 2 1.02 -17.73 -6.06
CA VAL A 2 2.11 -18.72 -6.25
C VAL A 2 3.37 -18.11 -6.89
N ILE A 3 3.21 -17.12 -7.77
CA ILE A 3 4.33 -16.48 -8.48
C ILE A 3 5.21 -15.69 -7.50
N GLY A 4 4.61 -14.91 -6.58
CA GLY A 4 5.34 -14.08 -5.62
C GLY A 4 6.21 -14.87 -4.66
N GLU A 5 5.69 -15.99 -4.17
CA GLU A 5 6.45 -16.92 -3.32
C GLU A 5 7.56 -17.61 -4.11
N GLU A 6 7.31 -18.01 -5.35
CA GLU A 6 8.31 -18.70 -6.17
C GLU A 6 9.48 -17.80 -6.54
N VAL A 7 9.24 -16.54 -6.91
CA VAL A 7 10.33 -15.59 -7.19
C VAL A 7 11.12 -15.27 -5.92
N HIS A 8 10.45 -15.18 -4.77
CA HIS A 8 11.11 -14.99 -3.47
C HIS A 8 12.00 -16.19 -3.10
N ARG A 9 11.51 -17.43 -3.25
CA ARG A 9 12.31 -18.66 -3.04
C ARG A 9 13.57 -18.70 -3.91
N ARG A 10 13.52 -18.12 -5.10
CA ARG A 10 14.65 -18.03 -6.03
C ARG A 10 15.60 -16.86 -5.72
N GLY A 11 15.35 -16.09 -4.67
CA GLY A 11 16.16 -14.91 -4.32
C GLY A 11 15.99 -13.73 -5.28
N ILE A 12 14.91 -13.71 -6.07
CA ILE A 12 14.61 -12.62 -7.00
C ILE A 12 13.84 -11.55 -6.24
N LEU A 13 14.41 -10.34 -6.16
CA LEU A 13 13.72 -9.20 -5.59
C LEU A 13 12.61 -8.76 -6.54
N TYR A 14 11.36 -8.91 -6.09
CA TYR A 14 10.17 -8.55 -6.84
C TYR A 14 9.39 -7.46 -6.09
N ALA A 15 9.02 -6.39 -6.81
CA ALA A 15 8.16 -5.34 -6.28
C ALA A 15 6.69 -5.67 -6.60
N PRO A 16 5.78 -5.68 -5.61
CA PRO A 16 4.34 -5.90 -5.84
C PRO A 16 3.77 -4.93 -6.88
N ASP A 17 3.14 -5.48 -7.92
CA ASP A 17 2.58 -4.74 -9.05
C ASP A 17 1.58 -3.66 -8.61
N TYR A 18 0.67 -3.97 -7.70
CA TYR A 18 -0.32 -3.02 -7.18
C TYR A 18 0.30 -1.90 -6.33
N VAL A 19 1.48 -2.11 -5.73
CA VAL A 19 2.20 -1.07 -4.99
C VAL A 19 2.91 -0.13 -5.96
N VAL A 20 3.58 -0.68 -6.99
CA VAL A 20 4.26 0.10 -8.03
C VAL A 20 3.26 0.90 -8.86
N ASN A 21 2.15 0.28 -9.24
CA ASN A 21 1.11 0.87 -10.10
C ASN A 21 0.17 1.82 -9.36
N ALA A 22 0.36 2.02 -8.04
CA ALA A 22 -0.50 2.87 -7.22
C ALA A 22 -0.55 4.33 -7.73
N GLY A 23 0.46 4.76 -8.50
CA GLY A 23 0.53 6.09 -9.09
C GLY A 23 -0.68 6.45 -9.98
N GLY A 24 -1.26 5.49 -10.70
CA GLY A 24 -2.42 5.75 -11.56
C GLY A 24 -3.67 6.14 -10.75
N VAL A 25 -3.97 5.37 -9.71
CA VAL A 25 -5.10 5.64 -8.81
C VAL A 25 -4.87 6.94 -8.01
N MET A 26 -3.63 7.18 -7.58
CA MET A 26 -3.22 8.41 -6.93
C MET A 26 -3.44 9.65 -7.82
N ASN A 27 -3.10 9.58 -9.11
CA ASN A 27 -3.32 10.70 -10.02
C ASN A 27 -4.80 11.02 -10.20
N VAL A 28 -5.65 10.01 -10.39
CA VAL A 28 -7.11 10.20 -10.48
C VAL A 28 -7.66 10.89 -9.22
N SER A 29 -7.17 10.53 -8.03
CA SER A 29 -7.59 11.21 -6.80
C SER A 29 -7.19 12.70 -6.73
N LEU A 30 -6.14 13.11 -7.44
CA LEU A 30 -5.74 14.51 -7.52
C LEU A 30 -6.60 15.33 -8.49
N GLU A 31 -7.16 14.68 -9.51
CA GLU A 31 -8.03 15.36 -10.48
C GLU A 31 -9.33 15.85 -9.83
N ILE A 32 -9.80 15.17 -8.78
CA ILE A 32 -11.01 15.53 -8.02
C ILE A 32 -10.83 16.87 -7.27
N ASP A 33 -9.62 17.16 -6.78
CA ASP A 33 -9.32 18.35 -5.97
C ASP A 33 -8.69 19.50 -6.79
N GLY A 34 -8.49 19.31 -8.10
CA GLY A 34 -7.73 20.20 -8.97
C GLY A 34 -6.23 19.83 -9.03
N TYR A 35 -5.67 19.84 -10.25
CA TYR A 35 -4.31 19.36 -10.48
C TYR A 35 -3.25 20.23 -9.78
N ASN A 36 -2.49 19.61 -8.87
CA ASN A 36 -1.35 20.23 -8.20
C ASN A 36 -0.11 19.35 -8.37
N ARG A 37 0.87 19.84 -9.13
CA ARG A 37 2.12 19.13 -9.43
C ARG A 37 2.91 18.76 -8.17
N GLU A 38 2.97 19.62 -7.17
CA GLU A 38 3.69 19.32 -5.93
C GLU A 38 3.03 18.16 -5.16
N ARG A 39 1.69 18.12 -5.15
CA ARG A 39 0.92 17.04 -4.53
C ARG A 39 1.13 15.72 -5.29
N ALA A 40 1.17 15.76 -6.63
CA ALA A 40 1.54 14.61 -7.45
C ALA A 40 2.95 14.09 -7.14
N MET A 41 3.94 14.98 -7.02
CA MET A 41 5.31 14.59 -6.66
C MET A 41 5.39 14.00 -5.24
N ARG A 42 4.62 14.52 -4.28
CA ARG A 42 4.52 13.94 -2.93
C ARG A 42 3.95 12.52 -2.96
N LEU A 43 2.92 12.28 -3.78
CA LEU A 43 2.34 10.94 -3.94
C LEU A 43 3.34 9.96 -4.58
N ILE A 44 4.04 10.36 -5.63
CA ILE A 44 5.07 9.51 -6.25
C ILE A 44 6.16 9.13 -5.24
N ARG A 45 6.64 10.10 -4.43
CA ARG A 45 7.62 9.81 -3.36
C ARG A 45 7.10 8.82 -2.32
N SER A 46 5.79 8.80 -2.06
CA SER A 46 5.22 7.82 -1.13
C SER A 46 5.34 6.37 -1.63
N ILE A 47 5.29 6.14 -2.95
CA ILE A 47 5.46 4.80 -3.53
C ILE A 47 6.84 4.24 -3.21
N TYR A 48 7.88 5.07 -3.33
CA TYR A 48 9.25 4.70 -2.97
C TYR A 48 9.34 4.23 -1.51
N HIS A 49 8.85 5.02 -0.56
CA HIS A 49 8.89 4.66 0.86
C HIS A 49 7.99 3.48 1.22
N ASN A 50 6.87 3.30 0.51
CA ASN A 50 6.02 2.13 0.71
C ASN A 50 6.73 0.85 0.27
N LEU A 51 7.44 0.88 -0.86
CA LEU A 51 8.25 -0.26 -1.32
C LEU A 51 9.40 -0.57 -0.37
N GLU A 52 10.10 0.46 0.11
CA GLU A 52 11.16 0.31 1.13
C GLU A 52 10.64 -0.44 2.36
N LYS A 53 9.50 0.01 2.91
CA LYS A 53 8.84 -0.65 4.04
C LYS A 53 8.43 -2.10 3.72
N VAL A 54 7.92 -2.36 2.52
CA VAL A 54 7.55 -3.71 2.08
C VAL A 54 8.76 -4.63 2.08
N PHE A 55 9.89 -4.18 1.55
CA PHE A 55 11.12 -4.98 1.50
C PHE A 55 11.71 -5.21 2.89
N ASP A 56 11.66 -4.21 3.77
CA ASP A 56 12.11 -4.36 5.16
C ASP A 56 11.28 -5.41 5.90
N VAL A 57 9.95 -5.34 5.81
CA VAL A 57 9.05 -6.32 6.43
C VAL A 57 9.23 -7.72 5.83
N SER A 58 9.32 -7.81 4.50
CA SER A 58 9.60 -9.07 3.79
C SER A 58 10.88 -9.73 4.31
N LYS A 59 11.95 -8.96 4.48
CA LYS A 59 13.23 -9.44 5.01
C LYS A 59 13.18 -9.81 6.49
N GLN A 60 12.47 -9.03 7.30
CA GLN A 60 12.34 -9.28 8.74
C GLN A 60 11.54 -10.54 9.06
N LEU A 61 10.50 -10.81 8.29
CA LEU A 61 9.57 -11.92 8.52
C LEU A 61 9.84 -13.14 7.63
N ASP A 62 10.81 -13.06 6.72
CA ASP A 62 11.15 -14.09 5.73
C ASP A 62 9.92 -14.53 4.91
N ILE A 63 9.21 -13.54 4.37
CA ILE A 63 8.02 -13.73 3.53
C ILE A 63 8.18 -13.01 2.19
N SER A 64 7.37 -13.37 1.20
CA SER A 64 7.40 -12.68 -0.09
C SER A 64 7.02 -11.19 0.05
N PRO A 65 7.58 -10.29 -0.78
CA PRO A 65 7.19 -8.88 -0.80
C PRO A 65 5.68 -8.65 -0.97
N GLN A 66 4.97 -9.51 -1.70
CA GLN A 66 3.51 -9.44 -1.82
C GLN A 66 2.82 -9.69 -0.49
N GLN A 67 3.20 -10.76 0.24
CA GLN A 67 2.62 -11.04 1.55
C GLN A 67 2.91 -9.91 2.55
N ALA A 68 4.12 -9.36 2.51
CA ALA A 68 4.47 -8.21 3.33
C ALA A 68 3.60 -6.97 3.00
N ALA A 69 3.37 -6.68 1.72
CA ALA A 69 2.51 -5.60 1.29
C ALA A 69 1.05 -5.79 1.72
N ASP A 70 0.51 -7.01 1.63
CA ASP A 70 -0.83 -7.34 2.11
C ASP A 70 -0.96 -7.09 3.62
N GLN A 71 -0.01 -7.59 4.42
CA GLN A 71 0.00 -7.37 5.87
C GLN A 71 0.11 -5.88 6.25
N ILE A 72 0.94 -5.11 5.55
CA ILE A 72 1.06 -3.66 5.76
C ILE A 72 -0.26 -2.95 5.46
N ALA A 73 -0.95 -3.36 4.38
CA ALA A 73 -2.24 -2.78 4.00
C ALA A 73 -3.33 -3.11 5.03
N GLU A 74 -3.44 -4.37 5.45
CA GLU A 74 -4.38 -4.83 6.47
C GLU A 74 -4.16 -4.10 7.81
N ALA A 75 -2.92 -4.03 8.28
CA ALA A 75 -2.58 -3.32 9.51
C ALA A 75 -2.95 -1.83 9.44
N ARG A 76 -2.79 -1.19 8.27
CA ARG A 76 -3.19 0.21 8.07
C ARG A 76 -4.70 0.38 8.09
N ILE A 77 -5.46 -0.52 7.47
CA ILE A 77 -6.93 -0.51 7.48
C ILE A 77 -7.42 -0.69 8.91
N GLU A 78 -6.87 -1.65 9.65
CA GLU A 78 -7.24 -1.92 11.04
C GLU A 78 -6.95 -0.71 11.96
N ALA A 79 -5.76 -0.12 11.84
CA ALA A 79 -5.39 1.06 12.62
C ALA A 79 -6.34 2.24 12.39
N ILE A 80 -6.72 2.51 11.13
CA ILE A 80 -7.68 3.58 10.80
C ILE A 80 -9.08 3.23 11.29
N SER A 81 -9.50 1.97 11.22
CA SER A 81 -10.79 1.51 11.73
C SER A 81 -10.93 1.78 13.22
N LYS A 82 -9.89 1.47 14.01
CA LYS A 82 -9.86 1.71 15.47
C LYS A 82 -9.92 3.20 15.82
N LEU A 83 -9.35 4.08 14.99
CA LEU A 83 -9.38 5.53 15.19
C LEU A 83 -10.75 6.16 14.86
N LYS A 84 -11.59 5.51 14.05
CA LYS A 84 -12.91 6.03 13.62
C LYS A 84 -14.07 5.76 14.59
N LEU A 85 -13.82 5.13 15.75
CA LEU A 85 -14.82 5.01 16.81
C LEU A 85 -14.42 5.94 17.98
N PRO A 86 -15.13 7.07 18.18
CA PRO A 86 -16.56 7.05 18.51
C PRO A 86 -17.39 8.13 17.79
N LEU A 87 -18.44 7.74 17.04
CA LEU A 87 -19.72 8.48 16.85
C LEU A 87 -20.58 7.82 15.73
N GLY A 88 -21.81 7.44 16.09
CA GLY A 88 -22.96 7.41 15.16
C GLY A 88 -23.20 6.17 14.31
N ARG A 89 -23.80 5.12 14.89
CA ARG A 89 -24.71 4.24 14.13
C ARG A 89 -26.00 5.03 13.85
N THR A 90 -26.06 5.80 12.77
CA THR A 90 -27.35 6.12 12.16
C THR A 90 -27.62 5.09 11.07
N ALA A 91 -28.40 4.07 11.42
CA ALA A 91 -29.03 3.21 10.43
C ALA A 91 -29.97 4.06 9.57
N PRO A 92 -29.96 3.93 8.23
CA PRO A 92 -30.98 4.57 7.40
C PRO A 92 -32.35 3.92 7.68
N ARG A 93 -33.37 4.76 7.82
CA ARG A 93 -34.79 4.37 7.83
C ARG A 93 -35.24 4.02 6.43
#